data_AF-A0A7X7Q9E2-F1
#
_entry.id   AF-A0A7X7Q9E2-F1
#
_cell.length_a   1.000
_cell.length_b   1.000
_cell.length_c   1.000
_cell.angle_alpha   90.00
_cell.angle_beta   90.00
_cell.angle_gamma   90.00
#
_symmetry.space_group_name_H-M   'P 1'
#
loop_
_entity.id
_entity.type
_entity.pdbx_description
1 polymer ?
#
loop_
_entity_poly.entity_id
_entity_poly.type
_entity_poly.pdbx_seq_one_letter_code
_entity_poly.pdbx_strand_id
1 'polypeptide(L)'
;FIPFVPERQSADGSMRLRRARMIEWDQLPRDLVGAQGRILVPERALRVFEETLPRGGAQVRRRVEMARGSDGLLYVWAGRQKRHGRGERSAGRRTDALEVPLESAAQIES
;
A
#
# COMPACT_ATOMS: atom_id res chain seq x y z
N PHE A 1 8.62 4.22 -3.00
CA PHE A 1 7.46 4.16 -2.09
C PHE A 1 6.66 5.46 -2.24
N ILE A 2 5.33 5.43 -2.11
CA ILE A 2 4.46 6.62 -2.23
C ILE A 2 3.61 6.70 -0.96
N PRO A 3 3.77 7.75 -0.13
CA PRO A 3 3.04 7.85 1.13
C PRO A 3 1.57 8.23 0.90
N PHE A 4 0.74 7.92 1.89
CA PHE A 4 -0.64 8.37 1.99
C PHE A 4 -0.85 9.07 3.33
N VAL A 5 -1.69 10.09 3.34
CA VAL A 5 -2.13 10.80 4.55
C VAL A 5 -3.63 10.65 4.74
N PRO A 6 -4.09 10.48 5.99
CA PRO A 6 -5.50 10.40 6.31
C PRO A 6 -6.20 11.77 6.20
N GLU A 7 -7.37 11.78 5.60
CA GLU A 7 -8.28 12.93 5.50
C GLU A 7 -9.68 12.51 5.98
N ARG A 8 -10.22 13.25 6.95
CA ARG A 8 -11.60 13.08 7.41
C ARG A 8 -12.54 13.66 6.37
N GLN A 9 -13.51 12.88 5.90
CA GLN A 9 -14.40 13.32 4.82
C GLN A 9 -15.73 13.88 5.30
N SER A 10 -16.19 13.47 6.48
CA SER A 10 -17.48 13.87 7.04
C SER A 10 -17.48 13.83 8.57
N ALA A 11 -18.53 14.39 9.18
CA ALA A 11 -18.79 14.30 10.61
C ALA A 11 -19.07 12.85 11.08
N ASP A 12 -19.41 11.95 10.15
CA ASP A 12 -19.66 10.52 10.37
C ASP A 12 -18.42 9.70 10.77
N GLY A 13 -17.24 10.32 10.81
CA GLY A 13 -16.01 9.66 11.22
C GLY A 13 -15.25 8.97 10.08
N SER A 14 -15.79 8.97 8.86
CA SER A 14 -15.17 8.28 7.72
C SER A 14 -13.82 8.90 7.33
N MET A 15 -12.84 8.01 7.10
CA MET A 15 -11.46 8.38 6.78
C MET A 15 -11.10 7.92 5.37
N ARG A 16 -10.51 8.83 4.59
CA ARG A 16 -9.92 8.49 3.29
C ARG A 16 -8.44 8.79 3.31
N LEU A 17 -7.68 7.97 2.61
CA LEU A 17 -6.27 8.15 2.37
C LEU A 17 -6.07 8.89 1.05
N ARG A 18 -5.43 10.06 1.11
CA ARG A 18 -4.96 10.80 -0.06
C ARG A 18 -3.47 10.58 -0.24
N ARG A 19 -3.00 10.45 -1.48
CA ARG A 19 -1.56 10.44 -1.79
C ARG A 19 -0.88 11.70 -1.25
N ALA A 20 0.24 11.49 -0.57
CA ALA A 20 1.10 12.54 -0.06
C ALA A 20 2.38 12.67 -0.91
N ARG A 21 3.11 13.74 -0.65
CA ARG A 21 4.42 14.04 -1.24
C ARG A 21 5.45 14.03 -0.11
N MET A 22 6.63 13.47 -0.37
CA MET A 22 7.76 13.57 0.56
C MET A 22 8.53 14.87 0.29
N ILE A 23 9.06 15.50 1.33
CA ILE A 23 9.81 16.77 1.21
C ILE A 23 11.12 16.54 0.43
N GLU A 24 11.76 15.40 0.67
CA GLU A 24 13.02 14.99 0.04
C GLU A 24 12.92 14.87 -1.50
N TRP A 25 11.70 14.75 -2.04
CA TRP A 25 11.48 14.68 -3.48
C TRP A 25 11.79 15.99 -4.20
N ASP A 26 11.85 17.12 -3.51
CA ASP A 26 12.18 18.40 -4.13
C ASP A 26 13.67 18.47 -4.56
N GLN A 27 14.51 17.59 -4.01
CA GLN A 27 15.93 17.46 -4.35
C GLN A 27 16.19 16.43 -5.48
N LEU A 28 15.14 15.79 -6.00
CA LEU A 28 15.26 14.73 -7.00
C LEU A 28 14.57 15.13 -8.31
N PRO A 29 15.06 14.62 -9.47
CA PRO A 29 14.39 14.80 -10.75
C PRO A 29 12.92 14.33 -10.70
N ARG A 30 12.00 15.15 -11.21
CA ARG A 30 10.54 14.95 -11.08
C ARG A 30 10.04 13.64 -11.71
N ASP A 31 10.75 13.14 -12.70
CA ASP A 31 10.51 11.86 -13.39
C ASP A 31 10.91 10.64 -12.54
N LEU A 32 11.76 10.82 -11.52
CA LEU A 32 12.22 9.75 -10.63
C LEU A 32 11.44 9.64 -9.31
N VAL A 33 10.61 10.64 -8.98
CA VAL A 33 9.87 10.71 -7.72
C VAL A 33 8.36 10.69 -7.92
N GLY A 34 7.62 10.31 -6.87
CA GLY A 34 6.17 10.35 -6.91
C GLY A 34 5.49 9.19 -7.65
N ALA A 35 4.17 9.31 -7.75
CA ALA A 35 3.33 8.29 -8.33
C ALA A 35 3.41 8.30 -9.87
N GLN A 36 4.36 7.55 -10.42
CA GLN A 36 4.53 7.38 -11.87
C GLN A 36 3.44 6.48 -12.51
N GLY A 37 2.67 5.76 -11.69
CA GLY A 37 1.64 4.83 -12.15
C GLY A 37 0.35 5.51 -12.59
N ARG A 38 0.01 5.39 -13.88
CA ARG A 38 -1.27 5.84 -14.49
C ARG A 38 -2.47 4.91 -14.20
N ILE A 39 -2.28 3.91 -13.35
CA ILE A 39 -3.22 2.77 -13.16
C ILE A 39 -4.46 3.16 -12.34
N LEU A 40 -4.29 4.08 -11.39
CA LEU A 40 -5.33 4.48 -10.43
C LEU A 40 -5.74 5.91 -10.71
N VAL A 41 -6.71 6.06 -11.61
CA VAL A 41 -7.38 7.31 -12.03
C VAL A 41 -6.41 8.49 -12.16
N PRO A 42 -5.60 8.54 -13.23
CA PRO A 42 -4.52 9.53 -13.37
C PRO A 42 -5.03 10.97 -13.47
N GLU A 43 -6.29 11.17 -13.81
CA GLU A 43 -6.90 12.48 -14.08
C GLU A 43 -7.43 13.20 -12.83
N ARG A 44 -7.45 12.54 -11.67
CA ARG A 44 -7.91 13.15 -10.41
C ARG A 44 -7.09 12.71 -9.21
N ALA A 45 -7.15 13.48 -8.13
CA ALA A 45 -6.51 13.10 -6.87
C ALA A 45 -7.05 11.73 -6.39
N LEU A 46 -6.17 10.74 -6.29
CA LEU A 46 -6.53 9.43 -5.77
C LEU A 46 -6.84 9.53 -4.28
N ARG A 47 -8.11 9.28 -3.95
CA ARG A 47 -8.60 9.07 -2.58
C ARG A 47 -9.12 7.65 -2.49
N VAL A 48 -8.63 6.90 -1.52
CA VAL A 48 -9.07 5.53 -1.24
C VAL A 48 -9.55 5.46 0.20
N PHE A 49 -10.53 4.61 0.46
CA PHE A 49 -10.94 4.32 1.82
C PHE A 49 -9.80 3.68 2.61
N GLU A 50 -9.66 4.04 3.89
CA GLU A 50 -8.58 3.53 4.74
C GLU A 50 -8.64 2.00 4.84
N GLU A 51 -9.84 1.44 5.01
CA GLU A 51 -10.08 0.00 5.10
C GLU A 51 -9.71 -0.78 3.82
N THR A 52 -9.51 -0.07 2.69
CA THR A 52 -9.15 -0.70 1.41
C THR A 52 -7.65 -0.91 1.27
N LEU A 53 -6.80 -0.22 2.06
CA LEU A 53 -5.35 -0.36 1.99
C LEU A 53 -4.82 -1.19 3.18
N PRO A 54 -4.19 -2.35 2.91
CA PRO A 54 -3.46 -3.07 3.94
C PRO A 54 -2.31 -2.21 4.49
N ARG A 55 -1.92 -2.42 5.75
CA ARG A 55 -0.77 -1.72 6.38
C ARG A 55 0.52 -1.79 5.55
N GLY A 56 0.75 -2.91 4.84
CA GLY A 56 1.88 -3.10 3.92
C GLY A 56 1.76 -2.40 2.57
N GLY A 57 0.70 -1.62 2.35
CA GLY A 57 0.34 -1.07 1.05
C GLY A 57 -0.24 -2.11 0.09
N ALA A 58 -0.45 -1.70 -1.16
CA ALA A 58 -0.97 -2.55 -2.23
C ALA A 58 -0.22 -2.29 -3.55
N GLN A 59 0.07 -3.36 -4.29
CA GLN A 59 0.56 -3.28 -5.65
C GLN A 59 -0.59 -3.55 -6.62
N VAL A 60 -0.86 -2.61 -7.52
CA VAL A 60 -1.85 -2.80 -8.59
C VAL A 60 -1.12 -2.89 -9.93
N ARG A 61 -1.37 -3.98 -10.67
CA ARG A 61 -0.85 -4.19 -12.02
C ARG A 61 -1.99 -4.03 -13.01
N ARG A 62 -1.76 -3.27 -14.08
CA ARG A 62 -2.66 -3.17 -15.23
C ARG A 62 -2.06 -3.98 -16.37
N ARG A 63 -2.88 -4.81 -17.01
CA ARG A 63 -2.51 -5.61 -18.19
C ARG A 63 -3.56 -5.42 -19.26
N VAL A 64 -3.14 -5.52 -20.52
CA VAL A 64 -4.07 -5.67 -21.63
C VAL A 64 -4.39 -7.16 -21.69
N GLU A 65 -5.67 -7.48 -21.56
CA GLU A 65 -6.19 -8.83 -21.67
C GLU A 65 -6.94 -8.94 -22.99
N MET A 66 -6.86 -10.11 -23.61
CA MET A 66 -7.53 -10.40 -24.87
C MET A 66 -8.15 -11.80 -24.83
N ALA A 67 -9.36 -11.93 -25.36
CA ALA A 67 -10.02 -13.22 -25.53
C ALA A 67 -10.85 -13.24 -26.81
N ARG A 68 -11.04 -14.43 -27.36
CA ARG A 68 -11.90 -14.65 -28.51
C ARG A 68 -13.25 -15.18 -28.05
N GLY A 69 -14.34 -14.56 -28.50
CA GLY A 69 -15.69 -14.98 -28.17
C GLY A 69 -16.13 -16.20 -28.99
N SER A 70 -17.23 -16.81 -28.55
CA SER A 70 -17.91 -17.88 -29.29
C SER A 70 -18.53 -17.39 -30.60
N ASP A 71 -18.71 -16.08 -30.75
CA ASP A 71 -19.09 -15.40 -31.99
C ASP A 71 -17.92 -15.18 -32.96
N GLY A 72 -16.70 -15.57 -32.56
CA GLY A 72 -15.48 -15.43 -33.34
C GLY A 72 -14.83 -14.04 -33.25
N LEU A 73 -15.40 -13.09 -32.50
CA LEU A 73 -14.85 -11.74 -32.33
C LEU A 73 -13.73 -11.68 -31.31
N LEU A 74 -12.82 -10.71 -31.47
CA LEU A 74 -11.75 -10.45 -30.53
C LEU A 74 -12.16 -9.35 -29.54
N TYR A 75 -12.12 -9.68 -28.25
CA TYR A 75 -12.38 -8.76 -27.16
C TYR A 75 -11.06 -8.37 -26.50
N VAL A 76 -10.83 -7.07 -26.33
CA VAL A 76 -9.64 -6.52 -25.66
C VAL A 76 -10.09 -5.60 -24.53
N TRP A 77 -9.54 -5.80 -23.34
CA TRP A 77 -9.86 -4.97 -22.18
C TRP A 77 -8.64 -4.74 -21.29
N ALA A 78 -8.74 -3.76 -20.40
CA ALA A 78 -7.72 -3.50 -19.40
C ALA A 78 -8.01 -4.28 -18.11
N GLY A 79 -7.34 -5.43 -17.94
CA GLY A 79 -7.32 -6.18 -16.69
C GLY A 79 -6.58 -5.42 -15.59
N ARG A 80 -7.04 -5.59 -14.34
CA ARG A 80 -6.40 -5.01 -13.14
C ARG A 80 -6.30 -6.07 -12.06
N GLN A 81 -5.09 -6.29 -11.56
CA GLN A 81 -4.84 -7.21 -10.45
C GLN A 81 -4.26 -6.44 -9.25
N LYS A 82 -4.90 -6.55 -8.09
CA LYS A 82 -4.39 -6.03 -6.82
C LYS A 82 -3.70 -7.16 -6.06
N ARG A 83 -2.48 -6.91 -5.58
CA ARG A 83 -1.79 -7.75 -4.61
C ARG A 83 -1.48 -6.92 -3.36
N HIS A 84 -1.49 -7.57 -2.21
CA HIS A 84 -0.98 -6.97 -0.98
C HIS A 84 0.51 -6.63 -1.18
N GLY A 85 0.95 -5.49 -0.67
CA GLY A 85 2.39 -5.21 -0.59
C GLY A 85 3.08 -6.21 0.33
N ARG A 86 4.42 -6.25 0.31
CA ARG A 86 5.18 -6.90 1.39
C ARG A 86 4.90 -6.07 2.64
N GLY A 87 3.93 -6.51 3.44
CA GLY A 87 3.78 -6.01 4.80
C GLY A 87 5.07 -6.16 5.59
N GLU A 88 5.10 -5.54 6.77
CA GLU A 88 6.20 -5.42 7.72
C GLU A 88 6.91 -6.73 8.13
N ARG A 89 6.54 -7.87 7.56
CA ARG A 89 7.25 -9.17 7.62
C ARG A 89 8.63 -9.17 6.97
N SER A 90 9.03 -8.13 6.23
CA SER A 90 10.38 -8.05 5.64
C SER A 90 11.37 -7.17 6.40
N ALA A 91 10.94 -6.47 7.44
CA ALA A 91 11.87 -5.99 8.47
C ALA A 91 11.85 -7.06 9.56
N GLY A 92 12.99 -7.52 10.06
CA GLY A 92 13.08 -8.52 11.15
C GLY A 92 12.54 -8.03 12.50
N ARG A 93 11.41 -7.30 12.49
CA ARG A 93 10.77 -6.72 13.65
C ARG A 93 10.07 -7.84 14.41
N ARG A 94 10.72 -8.30 15.47
CA ARG A 94 10.06 -9.10 16.51
C ARG A 94 9.03 -8.20 17.18
N THR A 95 7.80 -8.69 17.23
CA THR A 95 6.71 -8.11 18.03
C THR A 95 6.30 -9.21 19.01
N ASP A 96 5.95 -8.85 20.24
CA ASP A 96 5.74 -9.77 21.37
C ASP A 96 6.99 -10.52 21.85
N ALA A 97 8.14 -9.84 21.92
CA ALA A 97 9.27 -10.36 22.68
C ALA A 97 9.01 -10.12 24.18
N LEU A 98 8.88 -11.19 24.96
CA LEU A 98 9.03 -11.11 26.41
C LEU A 98 10.51 -10.89 26.70
N GLU A 99 10.89 -9.66 27.04
CA GLU A 99 12.19 -9.42 27.68
C GLU A 99 12.07 -9.90 29.12
N VAL A 100 12.79 -10.98 29.45
CA VAL A 100 12.98 -11.39 30.85
C VAL A 100 14.04 -10.44 31.43
N PRO A 101 13.73 -9.63 32.44
CA PRO A 101 14.75 -8.81 33.10
C PRO A 101 15.82 -9.71 33.69
N LEU A 102 17.10 -9.36 33.48
CA LEU A 102 18.24 -10.18 33.93
C LEU A 102 18.34 -10.33 35.46
N GLU A 103 17.45 -9.73 36.24
CA GLU A 103 17.45 -9.82 37.70
C GLU A 103 16.66 -11.02 38.25
N SER A 104 15.89 -11.76 37.43
CA SER A 104 15.08 -12.90 37.91
C SER A 104 15.73 -14.28 37.72
N ALA A 105 16.97 -14.35 37.21
CA ALA A 105 17.66 -15.63 37.02
C ALA A 105 18.35 -16.18 38.30
N ALA A 106 18.38 -15.41 39.39
CA ALA A 106 19.12 -15.77 40.60
C ALA A 106 18.26 -16.35 41.76
N GLN A 107 16.97 -16.65 41.54
CA GLN A 107 16.07 -17.11 42.62
C GLN A 107 15.38 -18.45 42.39
N ILE A 108 15.83 -19.25 41.43
CA ILE A 108 15.33 -20.63 41.23
C ILE A 108 16.47 -21.64 41.43
N GLU A 109 17.28 -21.49 42.47
CA GLU A 109 18.08 -22.59 43.05
C GLU A 109 18.28 -22.34 44.56
N SER A 110 17.30 -22.74 45.37
CA SER A 110 17.50 -23.18 46.76
C SER A 110 16.35 -24.06 47.23
#